data_AF-A0A1V4Z6W1-F1
#
_entry.id   AF-A0A1V4Z6W1-F1
#
_cell.length_a   1.000
_cell.length_b   1.000
_cell.length_c   1.000
_cell.angle_alpha   90.00
_cell.angle_beta   90.00
_cell.angle_gamma   90.00
#
_symmetry.space_group_name_H-M   'P 1'
#
loop_
_entity.id
_entity.type
_entity.pdbx_description
1 polymer ?
#
loop_
_entity_poly.entity_id
_entity_poly.type
_entity_poly.pdbx_seq_one_letter_code
_entity_poly.pdbx_strand_id
1 'polypeptide(L)'
;MYFTTSLGSISNTVSTVNGSAIATLTSGNTTGSAYVTAIMDDQIIHTTVSIETTTLTAIIIASGNVKEYYETHHSIPSTVTIDGQEVSTAQFLHLLVNTTININKGILNPIDIIAVNPAPSSSGTYTSDKLTKSEYLEVAQNIKNFINTNGRAPNYAITSLGKIPFKKLIYMYAKIINFYGNNNRLPNYVII
;
A
#
# COMPACT_ATOMS: atom_id res chain seq x y z
N MET A 1 -0.69 2.94 33.57
CA MET A 1 0.24 3.20 32.45
C MET A 1 -0.20 4.47 31.75
N TYR A 2 0.70 5.41 31.53
CA TYR A 2 0.43 6.65 30.78
C TYR A 2 1.18 6.59 29.46
N PHE A 3 0.54 7.03 28.39
CA PHE A 3 1.12 7.09 27.04
C PHE A 3 1.11 8.54 26.57
N THR A 4 2.16 8.99 25.90
CA THR A 4 2.27 10.33 25.26
C THR A 4 2.83 10.18 23.84
N THR A 5 2.57 11.15 22.95
CA THR A 5 3.01 11.13 21.55
C THR A 5 3.27 12.55 21.03
N SER A 6 4.19 12.70 20.08
CA SER A 6 4.49 13.95 19.37
C SER A 6 3.59 14.24 18.16
N LEU A 7 2.77 13.26 17.69
CA LEU A 7 2.04 13.33 16.40
C LEU A 7 0.53 13.03 16.49
N GLY A 8 -0.12 13.20 17.64
CA GLY A 8 -1.58 13.00 17.75
C GLY A 8 -2.15 13.09 19.16
N SER A 9 -3.40 12.65 19.33
CA SER A 9 -4.08 12.55 20.64
C SER A 9 -4.26 11.09 21.02
N ILE A 10 -3.91 10.72 22.25
CA ILE A 10 -4.18 9.38 22.78
C ILE A 10 -5.58 9.40 23.38
N SER A 11 -6.50 8.62 22.80
CA SER A 11 -7.93 8.75 23.06
C SER A 11 -8.47 7.93 24.23
N ASN A 12 -7.62 7.31 25.07
CA ASN A 12 -8.06 6.68 26.32
C ASN A 12 -6.93 6.63 27.37
N THR A 13 -7.25 7.05 28.60
CA THR A 13 -6.50 6.69 29.81
C THR A 13 -6.79 5.23 30.14
N VAL A 14 -5.79 4.35 30.02
CA VAL A 14 -5.96 2.91 30.30
C VAL A 14 -5.27 2.56 31.61
N SER A 15 -6.05 2.20 32.62
CA SER A 15 -5.56 1.65 33.88
C SER A 15 -5.89 0.17 33.93
N THR A 16 -4.89 -0.67 34.17
CA THR A 16 -5.11 -2.11 34.39
C THR A 16 -4.46 -2.50 35.70
N VAL A 17 -5.28 -2.92 36.67
CA VAL A 17 -4.83 -3.77 37.77
C VAL A 17 -5.06 -5.20 37.28
N ASN A 18 -3.97 -5.97 37.05
CA ASN A 18 -3.99 -7.36 36.56
C ASN A 18 -4.50 -7.60 35.11
N GLY A 19 -4.22 -6.73 34.14
CA GLY A 19 -4.69 -6.90 32.75
C GLY A 19 -3.83 -6.21 31.69
N SER A 20 -4.21 -6.37 30.41
CA SER A 20 -3.53 -5.78 29.25
C SER A 20 -4.11 -4.39 28.91
N ALA A 21 -3.28 -3.37 28.84
CA ALA A 21 -3.65 -2.02 28.41
C ALA A 21 -3.30 -1.81 26.92
N ILE A 22 -4.26 -1.41 26.10
CA ILE A 22 -4.04 -1.09 24.68
C ILE A 22 -4.30 0.40 24.48
N ALA A 23 -3.26 1.18 24.19
CA ALA A 23 -3.39 2.54 23.67
C ALA A 23 -3.22 2.51 22.16
N THR A 24 -4.23 3.00 21.43
CA THR A 24 -4.20 3.08 19.98
C THR A 24 -3.80 4.49 19.56
N LEU A 25 -2.65 4.60 18.91
CA LEU A 25 -2.26 5.81 18.21
C LEU A 25 -2.87 5.79 16.81
N THR A 26 -3.80 6.72 16.53
CA THR A 26 -4.29 6.98 15.17
C THR A 26 -3.65 8.25 14.66
N SER A 27 -2.72 8.14 13.71
CA SER A 27 -2.07 9.30 13.09
C SER A 27 -2.89 9.88 11.94
N GLY A 28 -2.82 11.20 11.78
CA GLY A 28 -3.13 11.87 10.51
C GLY A 28 -2.00 11.66 9.51
N ASN A 29 -2.30 11.75 8.21
CA ASN A 29 -1.46 11.37 7.06
C ASN A 29 -0.16 12.20 6.88
N THR A 30 0.68 12.36 7.90
CA THR A 30 1.92 13.14 7.88
C THR A 30 3.12 12.27 8.23
N THR A 31 4.14 12.29 7.37
CA THR A 31 5.42 11.61 7.60
C THR A 31 6.09 12.10 8.89
N GLY A 32 6.65 11.19 9.68
CA GLY A 32 7.41 11.53 10.88
C GLY A 32 7.60 10.36 11.85
N SER A 33 8.30 10.61 12.95
CA SER A 33 8.48 9.63 14.03
C SER A 33 7.60 9.99 15.23
N ALA A 34 6.74 9.06 15.63
CA ALA A 34 6.02 9.12 16.88
C ALA A 34 6.84 8.41 17.96
N TYR A 35 7.22 9.16 18.99
CA TYR A 35 7.82 8.60 20.20
C TYR A 35 6.69 8.17 21.13
N VAL A 36 6.66 6.89 21.48
CA VAL A 36 5.67 6.34 22.40
C VAL A 36 6.39 5.91 23.67
N THR A 37 5.96 6.47 24.79
CA THR A 37 6.44 6.11 26.12
C THR A 37 5.36 5.30 26.83
N ALA A 38 5.75 4.19 27.44
CA ALA A 38 4.91 3.43 28.36
C ALA A 38 5.57 3.38 29.74
N ILE A 39 4.78 3.63 30.79
CA ILE A 39 5.23 3.57 32.19
C ILE A 39 4.43 2.51 32.95
N MET A 40 5.09 1.49 33.49
CA MET A 40 4.51 0.42 34.32
C MET A 40 5.40 0.17 35.52
N ASP A 41 4.86 0.23 36.74
CA ASP A 41 5.61 0.03 38.00
C ASP A 41 6.93 0.81 38.05
N ASP A 42 6.88 2.09 37.68
CA ASP A 42 8.03 3.01 37.57
C ASP A 42 9.11 2.60 36.53
N GLN A 43 8.86 1.55 35.74
CA GLN A 43 9.69 1.21 34.58
C GLN A 43 9.21 1.94 33.33
N ILE A 44 10.17 2.41 32.54
CA ILE A 44 9.92 3.19 31.31
C ILE A 44 10.35 2.36 30.10
N ILE A 45 9.42 2.21 29.14
CA ILE A 45 9.70 1.63 27.82
C ILE A 45 9.55 2.74 26.78
N HIS A 46 10.60 2.93 25.97
CA HIS A 46 10.57 3.79 24.80
C HIS A 46 10.46 2.95 23.53
N THR A 47 9.54 3.33 22.65
CA THR A 47 9.50 2.82 21.28
C THR A 47 9.29 3.96 20.30
N THR A 48 9.72 3.75 19.06
CA THR A 48 9.57 4.72 17.98
C THR A 48 8.78 4.08 16.87
N VAL A 49 7.75 4.77 16.41
CA VAL A 49 6.97 4.40 15.23
C VAL A 49 7.26 5.41 14.13
N SER A 50 7.85 4.96 13.03
CA SER A 50 8.04 5.80 11.84
C SER A 50 6.82 5.67 10.92
N ILE A 51 6.23 6.81 10.59
CA ILE A 51 5.16 6.93 9.60
C ILE A 51 5.80 7.47 8.34
N GLU A 52 5.73 6.69 7.27
CA GLU A 52 6.19 7.09 5.95
C GLU A 52 4.98 7.26 5.04
N THR A 53 4.93 8.37 4.31
CA THR A 53 3.89 8.65 3.31
C THR A 53 4.53 9.08 2.01
N THR A 54 3.82 8.89 0.90
CA THR A 54 4.24 9.38 -0.40
C THR A 54 3.10 10.09 -1.13
N THR A 55 3.46 10.92 -2.10
CA THR A 55 2.52 11.72 -2.87
C THR A 55 2.01 10.98 -4.12
N LEU A 56 0.83 11.38 -4.60
CA LEU A 56 0.29 10.88 -5.87
C LEU A 56 1.27 11.09 -7.04
N THR A 57 1.92 12.25 -7.10
CA THR A 57 2.89 12.58 -8.16
C THR A 57 4.07 11.61 -8.16
N ALA A 58 4.61 11.29 -7.00
CA ALA A 58 5.71 10.34 -6.85
C ALA A 58 5.31 8.93 -7.31
N ILE A 59 4.11 8.49 -6.94
CA ILE A 59 3.57 7.20 -7.35
C ILE A 59 3.35 7.16 -8.88
N ILE A 60 2.91 8.26 -9.50
CA ILE A 60 2.77 8.35 -10.97
C ILE A 60 4.12 8.18 -11.66
N ILE A 61 5.16 8.86 -11.19
CA ILE A 61 6.52 8.76 -11.74
C ILE A 61 7.05 7.32 -11.59
N ALA A 62 6.99 6.77 -10.39
CA ALA A 62 7.42 5.39 -10.12
C ALA A 62 6.64 4.37 -10.96
N SER A 63 5.34 4.58 -11.17
CA SER A 63 4.50 3.74 -12.03
C SER A 63 4.95 3.78 -13.50
N GLY A 64 5.34 4.95 -14.00
CA GLY A 64 5.95 5.08 -15.33
C GLY A 64 7.23 4.27 -15.46
N ASN A 65 8.15 4.42 -14.50
CA ASN A 65 9.43 3.72 -14.50
C ASN A 65 9.26 2.19 -14.42
N VAL A 66 8.37 1.68 -13.57
CA VAL A 66 8.11 0.24 -13.46
C VAL A 66 7.42 -0.32 -14.70
N LYS A 67 6.49 0.46 -15.30
CA LYS A 67 5.88 0.09 -16.59
C LYS A 67 6.94 -0.08 -17.66
N GLU A 68 7.80 0.93 -17.85
CA GLU A 68 8.88 0.90 -18.85
C GLU A 68 9.85 -0.25 -18.58
N TYR A 69 10.28 -0.42 -17.34
CA TYR A 69 11.16 -1.53 -16.95
C TYR A 69 10.57 -2.89 -17.34
N TYR A 70 9.29 -3.12 -17.07
CA TYR A 70 8.61 -4.38 -17.43
C TYR A 70 8.49 -4.56 -18.95
N GLU A 71 8.21 -3.49 -19.69
CA GLU A 71 8.12 -3.52 -21.15
C GLU A 71 9.47 -3.85 -21.81
N THR A 72 10.57 -3.40 -21.22
CA THR A 72 11.94 -3.69 -21.71
C THR A 72 12.47 -5.05 -21.24
N HIS A 73 12.27 -5.41 -19.97
CA HIS A 73 12.93 -6.57 -19.35
C HIS A 73 12.01 -7.77 -19.12
N HIS A 74 10.71 -7.63 -19.41
CA HIS A 74 9.67 -8.64 -19.16
C HIS A 74 9.66 -9.18 -17.72
N SER A 75 10.11 -8.35 -16.77
CA SER A 75 10.24 -8.63 -15.35
C SER A 75 9.96 -7.37 -14.54
N ILE A 76 9.67 -7.53 -13.25
CA ILE A 76 9.49 -6.40 -12.33
C ILE A 76 10.84 -6.16 -11.63
N PRO A 77 11.25 -4.91 -11.36
CA PRO A 77 12.47 -4.63 -10.63
C PRO A 77 12.42 -5.23 -9.21
N SER A 78 13.58 -5.43 -8.58
CA SER A 78 13.67 -5.96 -7.21
C SER A 78 13.09 -5.00 -6.17
N THR A 79 13.34 -3.71 -6.36
CA THR A 79 12.87 -2.58 -5.54
C THR A 79 12.34 -1.48 -6.46
N VAL A 80 11.58 -0.55 -5.90
CA VAL A 80 11.06 0.62 -6.61
C VAL A 80 11.47 1.86 -5.83
N THR A 81 12.03 2.85 -6.50
CA THR A 81 12.36 4.13 -5.86
C THR A 81 11.17 5.08 -5.94
N ILE A 82 10.74 5.62 -4.80
CA ILE A 82 9.65 6.61 -4.68
C ILE A 82 10.13 7.73 -3.77
N ASP A 83 10.12 8.98 -4.25
CA ASP A 83 10.61 10.15 -3.50
C ASP A 83 12.02 9.96 -2.90
N GLY A 84 12.90 9.23 -3.61
CA GLY A 84 14.26 8.92 -3.17
C GLY A 84 14.38 7.79 -2.14
N GLN A 85 13.26 7.16 -1.75
CA GLN A 85 13.24 6.00 -0.86
C GLN A 85 13.05 4.71 -1.65
N GLU A 86 13.75 3.65 -1.26
CA GLU A 86 13.52 2.32 -1.80
C GLU A 86 12.34 1.64 -1.11
N VAL A 87 11.33 1.25 -1.89
CA VAL A 87 10.22 0.43 -1.41
C VAL A 87 10.25 -0.95 -2.08
N SER A 88 9.82 -1.97 -1.34
CA SER A 88 9.64 -3.30 -1.91
C SER A 88 8.51 -3.33 -2.93
N THR A 89 8.55 -4.27 -3.86
CA THR A 89 7.47 -4.48 -4.84
C THR A 89 6.13 -4.83 -4.20
N ALA A 90 6.13 -5.44 -3.02
CA ALA A 90 4.92 -5.74 -2.25
C ALA A 90 4.28 -4.47 -1.68
N GLN A 91 5.08 -3.57 -1.12
CA GLN A 91 4.64 -2.24 -0.69
C GLN A 91 4.17 -1.43 -1.89
N PHE A 92 4.89 -1.50 -3.01
CA PHE A 92 4.50 -0.81 -4.23
C PHE A 92 3.14 -1.28 -4.77
N LEU A 93 2.86 -2.59 -4.78
CA LEU A 93 1.52 -3.08 -5.14
C LEU A 93 0.44 -2.49 -4.24
N HIS A 94 0.68 -2.40 -2.92
CA HIS A 94 -0.25 -1.77 -1.99
C HIS A 94 -0.50 -0.29 -2.30
N LEU A 95 0.57 0.48 -2.57
CA LEU A 95 0.48 1.88 -2.98
C LEU A 95 -0.34 2.01 -4.27
N LEU A 96 -0.06 1.19 -5.29
CA LEU A 96 -0.76 1.20 -6.57
C LEU A 96 -2.27 0.95 -6.43
N VAL A 97 -2.68 -0.08 -5.69
CA VAL A 97 -4.11 -0.39 -5.52
C VAL A 97 -4.84 0.66 -4.69
N ASN A 98 -4.21 1.17 -3.62
CA ASN A 98 -4.78 2.26 -2.82
C ASN A 98 -4.94 3.53 -3.64
N THR A 99 -3.91 3.88 -4.42
CA THR A 99 -3.95 5.05 -5.30
C THR A 99 -5.08 4.93 -6.32
N THR A 100 -5.23 3.74 -6.93
CA THR A 100 -6.30 3.48 -7.91
C THR A 100 -7.68 3.67 -7.29
N ILE A 101 -7.90 3.15 -6.08
CA ILE A 101 -9.17 3.30 -5.33
C ILE A 101 -9.40 4.76 -4.96
N ASN A 102 -8.37 5.44 -4.45
CA ASN A 102 -8.44 6.83 -4.00
C ASN A 102 -8.76 7.79 -5.15
N ILE A 103 -8.09 7.63 -6.30
CA ILE A 103 -8.39 8.38 -7.53
C ILE A 103 -9.85 8.20 -7.91
N ASN A 104 -10.38 6.97 -7.90
CA ASN A 104 -11.78 6.73 -8.25
C ASN A 104 -12.78 7.43 -7.30
N LYS A 105 -12.36 7.69 -6.06
CA LYS A 105 -13.13 8.43 -5.05
C LYS A 105 -12.86 9.95 -5.05
N GLY A 106 -11.97 10.44 -5.90
CA GLY A 106 -11.54 11.84 -5.89
C GLY A 106 -10.65 12.22 -4.70
N ILE A 107 -10.06 11.25 -4.01
CA ILE A 107 -9.18 11.45 -2.85
C ILE A 107 -7.74 11.48 -3.37
N LEU A 108 -7.03 12.60 -3.19
CA LEU A 108 -5.66 12.81 -3.70
C LEU A 108 -4.63 13.06 -2.59
N ASN A 109 -5.00 12.76 -1.35
CA ASN A 109 -4.12 12.92 -0.18
C ASN A 109 -2.90 11.99 -0.26
N PRO A 110 -1.81 12.31 0.46
CA PRO A 110 -0.69 11.38 0.64
C PRO A 110 -1.14 10.00 1.10
N ILE A 111 -0.39 8.98 0.69
CA ILE A 111 -0.70 7.57 0.93
C ILE A 111 0.40 6.97 1.79
N ASP A 112 0.00 6.27 2.85
CA ASP A 112 0.90 5.62 3.78
C ASP A 112 1.67 4.48 3.10
N ILE A 113 2.98 4.45 3.36
CA ILE A 113 3.86 3.34 3.07
C ILE A 113 3.83 2.43 4.29
N ILE A 114 3.07 1.33 4.20
CA ILE A 114 2.98 0.33 5.27
C ILE A 114 4.00 -0.80 5.03
N ALA A 115 4.30 -1.57 6.07
CA ALA A 115 5.03 -2.82 5.92
C ALA A 115 4.14 -3.87 5.20
N VAL A 116 4.66 -4.49 4.14
CA VAL A 116 3.99 -5.57 3.41
C VAL A 116 4.99 -6.68 3.13
N ASN A 117 4.75 -7.87 3.66
CA ASN A 117 5.57 -9.03 3.37
C ASN A 117 5.41 -9.47 1.90
N PRO A 118 6.45 -10.02 1.26
CA PRO A 118 6.39 -10.47 -0.12
C PRO A 118 5.39 -11.62 -0.31
N ALA A 119 4.95 -11.80 -1.56
CA ALA A 119 4.21 -13.00 -1.94
C ALA A 119 5.17 -14.22 -1.92
N PRO A 120 4.93 -15.27 -1.11
CA PRO A 120 5.79 -16.43 -0.99
C PRO A 120 5.86 -17.25 -2.27
N SER A 121 4.79 -17.26 -3.08
CA SER A 121 4.75 -18.06 -4.31
C SER A 121 3.84 -17.44 -5.37
N SER A 122 4.36 -16.47 -6.13
CA SER A 122 3.65 -15.87 -7.26
C SER A 122 3.36 -16.92 -8.35
N SER A 123 2.09 -17.25 -8.56
CA SER A 123 1.64 -18.23 -9.57
C SER A 123 0.23 -17.89 -10.04
N GLY A 124 -0.10 -18.19 -11.29
CA GLY A 124 -1.41 -17.90 -11.86
C GLY A 124 -1.47 -18.20 -13.35
N THR A 125 -2.69 -18.40 -13.85
CA THR A 125 -2.97 -18.64 -15.26
C THR A 125 -4.16 -17.79 -15.64
N TYR A 126 -4.05 -17.07 -16.77
CA TYR A 126 -5.05 -16.12 -17.21
C TYR A 126 -5.07 -15.97 -18.73
N THR A 127 -6.18 -15.49 -19.25
CA THR A 127 -6.35 -15.11 -20.65
C THR A 127 -6.01 -13.64 -20.83
N SER A 128 -5.21 -13.31 -21.84
CA SER A 128 -4.91 -11.92 -22.20
C SER A 128 -6.12 -11.30 -22.89
N ASP A 129 -6.78 -10.38 -22.21
CA ASP A 129 -7.91 -9.61 -22.73
C ASP A 129 -8.09 -8.30 -21.92
N LYS A 130 -9.15 -7.55 -22.22
CA LYS A 130 -9.55 -6.32 -21.55
C LYS A 130 -10.19 -6.62 -20.20
N LEU A 131 -9.55 -6.13 -19.13
CA LEU A 131 -10.14 -6.05 -17.80
C LEU A 131 -10.81 -4.68 -17.64
N THR A 132 -12.13 -4.66 -17.40
CA THR A 132 -12.90 -3.41 -17.33
C THR A 132 -12.56 -2.56 -16.10
N LYS A 133 -12.92 -1.27 -16.13
CA LYS A 133 -12.75 -0.36 -15.00
C LYS A 133 -13.40 -0.85 -13.71
N SER A 134 -14.64 -1.31 -13.79
CA SER A 134 -15.35 -1.81 -12.61
C SER A 134 -14.60 -2.99 -12.00
N GLU A 135 -14.10 -3.88 -12.85
CA GLU A 135 -13.46 -5.11 -12.41
C GLU A 135 -12.06 -4.87 -11.83
N TYR A 136 -11.20 -4.07 -12.48
CA TYR A 136 -9.89 -3.79 -11.87
C TYR A 136 -10.02 -2.98 -10.57
N LEU A 137 -11.09 -2.19 -10.38
CA LEU A 137 -11.35 -1.51 -9.11
C LEU A 137 -11.77 -2.49 -8.01
N GLU A 138 -12.61 -3.47 -8.34
CA GLU A 138 -12.99 -4.55 -7.43
C GLU A 138 -11.76 -5.38 -7.03
N VAL A 139 -10.92 -5.74 -8.01
CA VAL A 139 -9.66 -6.45 -7.77
C VAL A 139 -8.73 -5.64 -6.88
N ALA A 140 -8.65 -4.31 -7.07
CA ALA A 140 -7.84 -3.43 -6.24
C ALA A 140 -8.30 -3.47 -4.78
N GLN A 141 -9.63 -3.42 -4.56
CA GLN A 141 -10.23 -3.50 -3.23
C GLN A 141 -9.95 -4.86 -2.57
N ASN A 142 -10.03 -5.96 -3.33
CA ASN A 142 -9.73 -7.31 -2.85
C ASN A 142 -8.26 -7.46 -2.45
N ILE A 143 -7.33 -6.95 -3.26
CA ILE A 143 -5.89 -6.96 -2.95
C ILE A 143 -5.62 -6.13 -1.68
N LYS A 144 -6.19 -4.92 -1.59
CA LYS A 144 -6.06 -4.06 -0.40
C LYS A 144 -6.52 -4.80 0.86
N ASN A 145 -7.72 -5.40 0.82
CA ASN A 145 -8.27 -6.15 1.95
C ASN A 145 -7.39 -7.35 2.33
N PHE A 146 -6.87 -8.07 1.33
CA PHE A 146 -5.97 -9.18 1.55
C PHE A 146 -4.68 -8.73 2.25
N ILE A 147 -4.04 -7.66 1.77
CA ILE A 147 -2.81 -7.12 2.37
C ILE A 147 -3.05 -6.67 3.80
N ASN A 148 -4.14 -5.94 4.05
CA ASN A 148 -4.48 -5.46 5.40
C ASN A 148 -4.76 -6.60 6.38
N THR A 149 -5.35 -7.71 5.90
CA THR A 149 -5.69 -8.86 6.74
C THR A 149 -4.49 -9.76 7.00
N ASN A 150 -3.65 -9.99 5.99
CA ASN A 150 -2.60 -11.01 6.02
C ASN A 150 -1.19 -10.43 6.20
N GLY A 151 -1.03 -9.11 6.18
CA GLY A 151 0.26 -8.43 6.26
C GLY A 151 1.22 -8.78 5.11
N ARG A 152 0.71 -9.32 3.99
CA ARG A 152 1.52 -9.76 2.85
C ARG A 152 0.83 -9.55 1.51
N ALA A 153 1.60 -9.42 0.44
CA ALA A 153 1.08 -9.38 -0.92
C ALA A 153 0.47 -10.74 -1.31
N PRO A 154 -0.62 -10.76 -2.11
CA PRO A 154 -1.21 -11.99 -2.59
C PRO A 154 -0.34 -12.66 -3.65
N ASN A 155 -0.45 -13.99 -3.77
CA ASN A 155 0.24 -14.76 -4.82
C ASN A 155 -0.33 -14.47 -6.22
N TYR A 156 -1.63 -14.20 -6.28
CA TYR A 156 -2.41 -13.82 -7.45
C TYR A 156 -3.69 -13.11 -7.01
N ALA A 157 -4.36 -12.45 -7.94
CA ALA A 157 -5.74 -12.01 -7.77
C ALA A 157 -6.63 -12.71 -8.81
N ILE A 158 -7.85 -13.03 -8.40
CA ILE A 158 -8.85 -13.67 -9.27
C ILE A 158 -9.58 -12.57 -10.05
N THR A 159 -9.76 -12.80 -11.34
CA THR A 159 -10.55 -11.97 -12.26
C THR A 159 -11.42 -12.87 -13.14
N SER A 160 -12.30 -12.27 -13.94
CA SER A 160 -13.02 -12.95 -15.02
C SER A 160 -12.09 -13.60 -16.05
N LEU A 161 -10.85 -13.11 -16.15
CA LEU A 161 -9.82 -13.61 -17.07
C LEU A 161 -8.94 -14.70 -16.46
N GLY A 162 -9.12 -15.03 -15.17
CA GLY A 162 -8.37 -16.08 -14.47
C GLY A 162 -7.57 -15.55 -13.28
N LYS A 163 -6.46 -16.24 -12.94
CA LYS A 163 -5.59 -15.90 -11.82
C LYS A 163 -4.42 -15.06 -12.31
N ILE A 164 -4.47 -13.74 -12.09
CA ILE A 164 -3.39 -12.83 -12.47
C ILE A 164 -2.27 -12.90 -11.41
N PRO A 165 -1.04 -13.33 -11.76
CA PRO A 165 0.04 -13.48 -10.79
C PRO A 165 0.55 -12.14 -10.26
N PHE A 166 1.12 -12.14 -9.06
CA PHE A 166 1.63 -10.94 -8.35
C PHE A 166 2.43 -9.98 -9.22
N LYS A 167 3.44 -10.47 -9.95
CA LYS A 167 4.28 -9.63 -10.84
C LYS A 167 3.45 -8.92 -11.91
N LYS A 168 2.44 -9.61 -12.45
CA LYS A 168 1.56 -9.06 -13.48
C LYS A 168 0.58 -8.04 -12.91
N LEU A 169 0.13 -8.21 -11.66
CA LEU A 169 -0.67 -7.20 -10.96
C LEU A 169 0.07 -5.88 -10.81
N ILE A 170 1.36 -5.91 -10.43
CA ILE A 170 2.19 -4.70 -10.33
C ILE A 170 2.24 -3.99 -11.68
N TYR A 171 2.58 -4.70 -12.75
CA TYR A 171 2.60 -4.12 -14.10
C TYR A 171 1.24 -3.55 -14.49
N MET A 172 0.15 -4.29 -14.27
CA MET A 172 -1.21 -3.86 -14.59
C MET A 172 -1.59 -2.55 -13.90
N TYR A 173 -1.37 -2.44 -12.59
CA TYR A 173 -1.71 -1.21 -11.87
C TYR A 173 -0.71 -0.07 -12.14
N ALA A 174 0.56 -0.36 -12.40
CA ALA A 174 1.52 0.65 -12.84
C ALA A 174 1.06 1.28 -14.18
N LYS A 175 0.56 0.49 -15.13
CA LYS A 175 -0.06 1.01 -16.36
C LYS A 175 -1.29 1.89 -16.07
N ILE A 176 -2.17 1.45 -15.16
CA ILE A 176 -3.38 2.21 -14.80
C ILE A 176 -3.03 3.58 -14.21
N ILE A 177 -2.07 3.62 -13.28
CA ILE A 177 -1.65 4.87 -12.64
C ILE A 177 -0.87 5.77 -13.61
N ASN A 178 0.03 5.21 -14.43
CA ASN A 178 0.72 5.97 -15.47
C ASN A 178 -0.27 6.54 -16.51
N PHE A 179 -1.30 5.78 -16.90
CA PHE A 179 -2.38 6.28 -17.75
C PHE A 179 -3.09 7.47 -17.09
N TYR A 180 -3.44 7.37 -15.80
CA TYR A 180 -4.04 8.47 -15.07
C TYR A 180 -3.17 9.73 -15.10
N GLY A 181 -1.87 9.60 -14.83
CA GLY A 181 -0.93 10.73 -14.85
C GLY A 181 -0.88 11.47 -16.20
N ASN A 182 -1.10 10.75 -17.31
CA ASN A 182 -1.11 11.33 -18.65
C ASN A 182 -2.47 11.84 -19.12
N ASN A 183 -3.58 11.37 -18.52
CA ASN A 183 -4.94 11.59 -19.03
C ASN A 183 -5.91 12.22 -18.02
N ASN A 184 -5.48 12.43 -16.77
CA ASN A 184 -6.31 12.94 -15.67
C ASN A 184 -7.62 12.16 -15.45
N ARG A 185 -7.64 10.88 -15.83
CA ARG A 185 -8.76 9.95 -15.60
C ARG A 185 -8.26 8.53 -15.58
N LEU A 186 -8.97 7.65 -14.86
CA LEU A 186 -8.72 6.22 -14.94
C LEU A 186 -9.11 5.66 -16.33
N PRO A 187 -8.40 4.64 -16.83
CA PRO A 187 -8.73 4.02 -18.11
C PRO A 187 -10.04 3.24 -18.03
N ASN A 188 -10.80 3.15 -19.13
CA ASN A 188 -12.07 2.38 -19.13
C ASN A 188 -11.84 0.87 -19.05
N TYR A 189 -10.66 0.42 -19.48
CA TYR A 189 -10.18 -0.95 -19.36
C TYR A 189 -8.64 -0.95 -19.37
N VAL A 190 -8.05 -2.03 -18.91
CA VAL A 190 -6.61 -2.33 -19.07
C VAL A 190 -6.45 -3.66 -19.78
N ILE A 191 -5.49 -3.76 -20.70
CA ILE A 191 -5.13 -5.03 -21.33
C ILE A 191 -4.05 -5.68 -20.46
N ILE A 192 -4.32 -6.91 -20.05
CA ILE A 192 -3.43 -7.75 -19.23
C ILE A 192 -2.60 -8.66 -20.12
#